data_AF-X0KIC2-F1
#
_entry.id   AF-X0KIC2-F1
#
_cell.length_a   1.000
_cell.length_b   1.000
_cell.length_c   1.000
_cell.angle_alpha   90.00
_cell.angle_beta   90.00
_cell.angle_gamma   90.00
#
_symmetry.space_group_name_H-M   'P 1'
#
loop_
_entity.id
_entity.type
_entity.pdbx_description
1 polymer ?
#
loop_
_entity_poly.entity_id
_entity_poly.type
_entity_poly.pdbx_seq_one_letter_code
_entity_poly.pdbx_strand_id
1 'polypeptide(L)'
;MVYTKDNITHVPSYQWKLKAVDALEKTNLEFSLVSIGLFLDYWAAPRIPTHIRAANIIIDPENNAAVIPGDGNTPVVFTHSTDAAKFAVALLDLPAWKRRYAIITNRIALNEAVRLAEEVKGVKFDVKYFSVEQMKRGENDLTSSMTRALPEEMHGGMKTMLALSGVGMATGSNDFQGIDDLVVKFPDIKPVTVRDVWEAWK
;
A
#
# COMPACT_ATOMS: atom_id res chain seq x y z
N MET A 1 3.11 -5.92 -1.53
CA MET A 1 3.76 -7.05 -2.22
C MET A 1 4.26 -8.07 -1.21
N VAL A 2 4.14 -9.36 -1.52
CA VAL A 2 4.75 -10.45 -0.75
C VAL A 2 6.19 -10.56 -1.23
N TYR A 3 7.16 -10.17 -0.41
CA TYR A 3 8.53 -10.04 -0.91
C TYR A 3 9.20 -11.40 -1.15
N THR A 4 9.69 -11.57 -2.36
CA THR A 4 10.50 -12.68 -2.89
C THR A 4 11.79 -12.14 -3.52
N LYS A 5 12.69 -13.02 -3.95
CA LYS A 5 13.92 -12.63 -4.66
C LYS A 5 13.63 -11.88 -5.95
N ASP A 6 12.59 -12.28 -6.67
CA ASP A 6 12.19 -11.67 -7.96
C ASP A 6 11.75 -10.21 -7.81
N ASN A 7 11.38 -9.78 -6.59
CA ASN A 7 10.97 -8.40 -6.35
C ASN A 7 12.15 -7.44 -6.19
N ILE A 8 13.39 -7.93 -6.02
CA ILE A 8 14.57 -7.05 -5.87
C ILE A 8 14.79 -6.20 -7.13
N THR A 9 14.47 -6.73 -8.31
CA THR A 9 14.59 -6.02 -9.59
C THR A 9 13.72 -4.76 -9.63
N HIS A 10 12.58 -4.78 -8.95
CA HIS A 10 11.62 -3.68 -8.92
C HIS A 10 11.75 -2.83 -7.65
N VAL A 11 12.20 -3.41 -6.54
CA VAL A 11 12.38 -2.70 -5.27
C VAL A 11 13.74 -3.10 -4.66
N PRO A 12 14.84 -2.45 -5.07
CA PRO A 12 16.20 -2.86 -4.68
C PRO A 12 16.42 -2.93 -3.16
N SER A 13 15.71 -2.12 -2.38
CA SER A 13 15.78 -2.14 -0.91
C SER A 13 15.32 -3.47 -0.28
N TYR A 14 14.56 -4.31 -1.01
CA TYR A 14 14.14 -5.63 -0.52
C TYR A 14 15.32 -6.58 -0.31
N GLN A 15 16.48 -6.33 -0.93
CA GLN A 15 17.70 -7.09 -0.66
C GLN A 15 18.04 -7.13 0.84
N TRP A 16 17.77 -6.04 1.57
CA TRP A 16 18.07 -5.95 3.00
C TRP A 16 17.08 -6.77 3.84
N LYS A 17 15.82 -6.84 3.41
CA LYS A 17 14.82 -7.73 4.03
C LYS A 17 15.22 -9.19 3.85
N LEU A 18 15.66 -9.58 2.66
CA LEU A 18 16.10 -10.96 2.40
C LEU A 18 17.36 -11.33 3.19
N LYS A 19 18.34 -10.42 3.31
CA LYS A 19 19.51 -10.64 4.17
C LYS A 19 19.12 -10.84 5.64
N ALA A 20 18.12 -10.10 6.14
CA ALA A 20 17.61 -10.30 7.51
C ALA A 20 16.95 -11.68 7.66
N VAL A 21 16.18 -12.12 6.65
CA VAL A 21 15.60 -13.47 6.61
C VAL A 21 16.71 -14.53 6.62
N ASP A 22 17.72 -14.42 5.76
CA ASP A 22 18.85 -15.36 5.71
C ASP A 22 19.62 -15.42 7.04
N ALA A 23 19.67 -14.30 7.80
CA ALA A 23 20.27 -14.27 9.12
C ALA A 23 19.40 -14.99 10.17
N LEU A 24 18.08 -14.76 10.15
CA LEU A 24 17.13 -15.43 11.07
C LEU A 24 17.09 -16.95 10.84
N GLU A 25 17.20 -17.41 9.59
CA GLU A 25 17.23 -18.84 9.24
C GLU A 25 18.45 -19.59 9.81
N LYS A 26 19.49 -18.87 10.22
CA LYS A 26 20.69 -19.45 10.87
C LYS A 26 20.57 -19.51 12.39
N THR A 27 19.40 -19.19 12.93
CA THR A 27 19.11 -19.18 14.37
C THR A 27 18.00 -20.18 14.71
N ASN A 28 17.77 -20.39 16.01
CA ASN A 28 16.62 -21.15 16.51
C ASN A 28 15.42 -20.26 16.87
N LEU A 29 15.41 -18.99 16.44
CA LEU A 29 14.30 -18.09 16.70
C LEU A 29 13.09 -18.48 15.85
N GLU A 30 11.91 -18.47 16.45
CA GLU A 30 10.66 -18.49 15.70
C GLU A 30 10.40 -17.10 15.13
N PHE A 31 9.99 -17.03 13.86
CA PHE A 31 9.68 -15.76 13.21
C PHE A 31 8.68 -15.92 12.07
N SER A 32 7.98 -14.82 11.78
CA SER A 32 7.06 -14.73 10.66
C SER A 32 7.30 -13.50 9.80
N LEU A 33 6.96 -13.61 8.51
CA LEU A 33 7.03 -12.52 7.55
C LEU A 33 5.61 -12.02 7.28
N VAL A 34 5.27 -10.87 7.86
CA VAL A 34 3.92 -10.28 7.73
C VAL A 34 3.90 -9.26 6.59
N SER A 35 2.99 -9.46 5.63
CA SER A 35 2.80 -8.56 4.49
C SER A 35 1.51 -7.75 4.65
N ILE A 36 1.59 -6.42 4.60
CA ILE A 36 0.45 -5.52 4.90
C ILE A 36 -0.18 -4.85 3.68
N GLY A 37 0.43 -5.01 2.50
CA GLY A 37 0.05 -4.24 1.31
C GLY A 37 0.68 -2.84 1.33
N LEU A 38 -0.09 -1.83 0.96
CA LEU A 38 0.27 -0.42 1.09
C LEU A 38 -0.39 0.21 2.30
N PHE A 39 0.26 1.22 2.89
CA PHE A 39 -0.37 1.98 3.95
C PHE A 39 -1.56 2.77 3.43
N LEU A 40 -2.72 2.56 4.04
CA LEU A 40 -3.94 3.33 3.77
C LEU A 40 -3.81 4.78 4.28
N ASP A 41 -2.90 5.02 5.22
CA ASP A 41 -2.55 6.33 5.76
C ASP A 41 -2.23 7.37 4.68
N TYR A 42 -1.68 6.95 3.53
CA TYR A 42 -1.44 7.86 2.43
C TYR A 42 -2.74 8.47 1.88
N TRP A 43 -3.89 7.85 2.05
CA TRP A 43 -5.17 8.45 1.70
C TRP A 43 -5.87 9.03 2.92
N ALA A 44 -5.58 8.53 4.11
CA ALA A 44 -6.25 8.91 5.34
C ALA A 44 -5.74 10.24 5.92
N ALA A 45 -4.45 10.54 5.78
CA ALA A 45 -3.83 11.72 6.37
C ALA A 45 -4.19 13.01 5.59
N PRO A 46 -4.45 14.14 6.27
CA PRO A 46 -4.39 14.34 7.72
C PRO A 46 -5.73 14.11 8.45
N ARG A 47 -6.77 13.65 7.74
CA ARG A 47 -8.14 13.53 8.28
C ARG A 47 -8.29 12.42 9.32
N ILE A 48 -7.53 11.35 9.17
CA ILE A 48 -7.36 10.29 10.17
C ILE A 48 -5.92 10.37 10.71
N PRO A 49 -5.72 10.37 12.04
CA PRO A 49 -4.39 10.45 12.63
C PRO A 49 -3.45 9.33 12.16
N THR A 50 -2.21 9.69 11.86
CA THR A 50 -1.17 8.75 11.45
C THR A 50 0.17 9.07 12.12
N HIS A 51 0.98 8.03 12.33
CA HIS A 51 2.34 8.12 12.83
C HIS A 51 3.41 7.94 11.74
N ILE A 52 3.00 7.69 10.49
CA ILE A 52 3.93 7.65 9.37
C ILE A 52 3.98 9.02 8.69
N ARG A 53 5.13 9.36 8.10
CA ARG A 53 5.21 10.55 7.24
C ARG A 53 4.42 10.29 5.95
N ALA A 54 3.16 10.70 5.95
CA ALA A 54 2.23 10.50 4.85
C ALA A 54 2.04 11.79 4.05
N ALA A 55 1.97 11.64 2.73
CA ALA A 55 1.39 12.60 1.80
C ALA A 55 0.57 11.81 0.79
N ASN A 56 -0.51 12.40 0.25
CA ASN A 56 -1.41 11.65 -0.62
C ASN A 56 -0.70 11.20 -1.89
N ILE A 57 -0.66 9.89 -2.14
CA ILE A 57 -0.10 9.28 -3.36
C ILE A 57 -1.20 8.51 -4.08
N ILE A 58 -1.10 8.43 -5.41
CA ILE A 58 -2.00 7.69 -6.31
C ILE A 58 -3.41 8.28 -6.33
N ILE A 59 -4.07 8.42 -5.19
CA ILE A 59 -5.33 9.13 -5.01
C ILE A 59 -5.05 10.30 -4.07
N ASP A 60 -5.35 11.50 -4.55
CA ASP A 60 -5.18 12.76 -3.84
C ASP A 60 -6.56 13.33 -3.51
N PRO A 61 -7.18 12.89 -2.40
CA PRO A 61 -8.49 13.36 -1.99
C PRO A 61 -8.49 14.86 -1.62
N GLU A 62 -7.36 15.46 -1.27
CA GLU A 62 -7.30 16.91 -1.01
C GLU A 62 -7.53 17.71 -2.28
N ASN A 63 -6.95 17.27 -3.40
CA ASN A 63 -6.99 17.97 -4.68
C ASN A 63 -7.99 17.37 -5.69
N ASN A 64 -8.80 16.39 -5.28
CA ASN A 64 -9.74 15.66 -6.15
C ASN A 64 -9.05 15.15 -7.44
N ALA A 65 -7.88 14.52 -7.28
CA ALA A 65 -7.10 14.05 -8.42
C ALA A 65 -6.57 12.64 -8.15
N ALA A 66 -6.22 11.92 -9.22
CA ALA A 66 -5.57 10.63 -9.11
C ALA A 66 -4.54 10.40 -10.22
N VAL A 67 -3.43 9.78 -9.85
CA VAL A 67 -2.36 9.30 -10.72
C VAL A 67 -2.33 7.78 -10.65
N ILE A 68 -3.04 7.15 -11.57
CA ILE A 68 -3.35 5.72 -11.56
C ILE A 68 -2.31 4.93 -12.36
N PRO A 69 -1.63 3.94 -11.74
CA PRO A 69 -0.78 3.00 -12.45
C PRO A 69 -1.60 1.96 -13.22
N GLY A 70 -1.20 1.72 -14.47
CA GLY A 70 -1.87 0.78 -15.36
C GLY A 70 -3.27 1.25 -15.75
N ASP A 71 -4.21 0.31 -15.80
CA ASP A 71 -5.62 0.60 -16.08
C ASP A 71 -6.45 0.85 -14.81
N GLY A 72 -5.85 0.69 -13.61
CA GLY A 72 -6.50 0.87 -12.32
C GLY A 72 -7.47 -0.24 -11.89
N ASN A 73 -7.57 -1.35 -12.63
CA ASN A 73 -8.56 -2.41 -12.35
C ASN A 73 -7.98 -3.61 -11.59
N THR A 74 -6.65 -3.77 -11.57
CA THR A 74 -6.00 -4.81 -10.78
C THR A 74 -6.17 -4.51 -9.28
N PRO A 75 -6.68 -5.46 -8.45
CA PRO A 75 -6.83 -5.24 -7.02
C PRO A 75 -5.50 -5.01 -6.30
N VAL A 76 -5.55 -4.16 -5.28
CA VAL A 76 -4.41 -3.84 -4.41
C VAL A 76 -4.85 -3.97 -2.96
N VAL A 77 -3.96 -4.53 -2.13
CA VAL A 77 -4.16 -4.59 -0.67
C VAL A 77 -3.68 -3.31 -0.01
N PHE A 78 -4.55 -2.71 0.81
CA PHE A 78 -4.25 -1.57 1.68
C PHE A 78 -4.52 -1.92 3.14
N THR A 79 -3.73 -1.33 4.04
CA THR A 79 -3.87 -1.48 5.50
C THR A 79 -3.49 -0.20 6.20
N HIS A 80 -4.33 0.30 7.11
CA HIS A 80 -3.97 1.46 7.94
C HIS A 80 -2.92 1.06 8.98
N SER A 81 -1.99 1.96 9.30
CA SER A 81 -0.87 1.70 10.22
C SER A 81 -1.32 1.21 11.60
N THR A 82 -2.43 1.75 12.13
CA THR A 82 -3.01 1.29 13.39
C THR A 82 -3.49 -0.16 13.32
N ASP A 83 -4.03 -0.58 12.19
CA ASP A 83 -4.52 -1.95 12.04
C ASP A 83 -3.36 -2.91 11.81
N ALA A 84 -2.34 -2.50 11.07
CA ALA A 84 -1.07 -3.23 11.00
C ALA A 84 -0.52 -3.51 12.42
N ALA A 85 -0.57 -2.53 13.31
CA ALA A 85 -0.16 -2.70 14.71
C ALA A 85 -1.09 -3.65 15.49
N LYS A 86 -2.43 -3.46 15.42
CA LYS A 86 -3.41 -4.33 16.12
C LYS A 86 -3.26 -5.79 15.73
N PHE A 87 -3.17 -6.09 14.43
CA PHE A 87 -3.01 -7.46 13.94
C PHE A 87 -1.62 -8.03 14.23
N ALA A 88 -0.57 -7.19 14.25
CA ALA A 88 0.77 -7.64 14.67
C ALA A 88 0.79 -8.02 16.17
N VAL A 89 0.08 -7.29 17.03
CA VAL A 89 -0.08 -7.65 18.45
C VAL A 89 -0.89 -8.93 18.59
N ALA A 90 -2.04 -9.04 17.91
CA ALA A 90 -2.88 -10.24 17.98
C ALA A 90 -2.17 -11.50 17.46
N LEU A 91 -1.28 -11.36 16.47
CA LEU A 91 -0.45 -12.47 15.98
C LEU A 91 0.40 -13.11 17.10
N LEU A 92 0.82 -12.32 18.10
CA LEU A 92 1.63 -12.83 19.22
C LEU A 92 0.87 -13.81 20.12
N ASP A 93 -0.47 -13.77 20.09
CA ASP A 93 -1.32 -14.68 20.87
C ASP A 93 -1.51 -16.05 20.19
N LEU A 94 -1.01 -16.24 18.95
CA LEU A 94 -1.05 -17.53 18.29
C LEU A 94 -0.08 -18.53 18.96
N PRO A 95 -0.47 -19.81 19.12
CA PRO A 95 0.36 -20.82 19.77
C PRO A 95 1.59 -21.22 18.94
N ALA A 96 1.59 -20.93 17.63
CA ALA A 96 2.70 -21.14 16.72
C ALA A 96 2.56 -20.20 15.51
N TRP A 97 3.68 -19.76 14.96
CA TRP A 97 3.72 -18.84 13.83
C TRP A 97 4.03 -19.56 12.53
N LYS A 98 3.13 -19.41 11.55
CA LYS A 98 3.44 -19.75 10.17
C LYS A 98 4.51 -18.83 9.64
N ARG A 99 5.25 -19.30 8.64
CA ARG A 99 6.32 -18.54 8.03
C ARG A 99 5.87 -17.22 7.40
N ARG A 100 4.65 -17.18 6.85
CA ARG A 100 4.09 -15.99 6.20
C ARG A 100 2.65 -15.77 6.63
N TYR A 101 2.34 -14.50 6.87
CA TYR A 101 0.98 -14.01 7.03
C TYR A 101 0.77 -12.77 6.16
N ALA A 102 -0.50 -12.49 5.88
CA ALA A 102 -0.93 -11.24 5.30
C ALA A 102 -1.90 -10.53 6.26
N ILE A 103 -1.97 -9.21 6.14
CA ILE A 103 -3.03 -8.40 6.73
C ILE A 103 -3.79 -7.78 5.55
N ILE A 104 -4.96 -8.33 5.24
CA ILE A 104 -5.78 -7.92 4.08
C ILE A 104 -7.01 -7.18 4.58
N THR A 105 -6.84 -5.94 5.05
CA THR A 105 -7.97 -5.15 5.56
C THR A 105 -8.85 -4.57 4.45
N ASN A 106 -8.22 -4.13 3.35
CA ASN A 106 -8.88 -3.55 2.20
C ASN A 106 -8.26 -4.14 0.94
N ARG A 107 -9.06 -4.86 0.14
CA ARG A 107 -8.66 -5.36 -1.19
C ARG A 107 -9.57 -4.73 -2.22
N ILE A 108 -9.06 -3.75 -2.96
CA ILE A 108 -9.86 -2.90 -3.85
C ILE A 108 -9.07 -2.52 -5.11
N ALA A 109 -9.75 -2.36 -6.24
CA ALA A 109 -9.17 -1.75 -7.43
C ALA A 109 -9.07 -0.22 -7.27
N LEU A 110 -8.02 0.40 -7.80
CA LEU A 110 -7.84 1.86 -7.65
C LEU A 110 -8.99 2.66 -8.26
N ASN A 111 -9.52 2.22 -9.41
CA ASN A 111 -10.69 2.86 -10.02
C ASN A 111 -11.94 2.75 -9.13
N GLU A 112 -12.09 1.67 -8.39
CA GLU A 112 -13.20 1.51 -7.44
C GLU A 112 -13.01 2.42 -6.24
N ALA A 113 -11.79 2.54 -5.71
CA ALA A 113 -11.47 3.48 -4.64
C ALA A 113 -11.73 4.94 -5.07
N VAL A 114 -11.38 5.33 -6.30
CA VAL A 114 -11.69 6.66 -6.85
C VAL A 114 -13.20 6.87 -6.98
N ARG A 115 -13.95 5.92 -7.58
CA ARG A 115 -15.42 6.04 -7.69
C ARG A 115 -16.08 6.21 -6.33
N LEU A 116 -15.59 5.49 -5.32
CA LEU A 116 -16.08 5.60 -3.95
C LEU A 116 -15.78 6.98 -3.35
N ALA A 117 -14.59 7.53 -3.60
CA ALA A 117 -14.24 8.89 -3.17
C ALA A 117 -15.14 9.93 -3.85
N GLU A 118 -15.39 9.79 -5.15
CA GLU A 118 -16.29 10.68 -5.90
C GLU A 118 -17.73 10.63 -5.37
N GLU A 119 -18.23 9.43 -5.06
CA GLU A 119 -19.56 9.21 -4.46
C GLU A 119 -19.68 9.94 -3.12
N VAL A 120 -18.72 9.72 -2.21
CA VAL A 120 -18.76 10.28 -0.85
C VAL A 120 -18.58 11.80 -0.86
N LYS A 121 -17.67 12.32 -1.69
CA LYS A 121 -17.37 13.75 -1.77
C LYS A 121 -18.31 14.54 -2.68
N GLY A 122 -19.08 13.86 -3.53
CA GLY A 122 -19.97 14.49 -4.49
C GLY A 122 -19.25 15.29 -5.59
N VAL A 123 -17.98 14.98 -5.88
CA VAL A 123 -17.15 15.68 -6.87
C VAL A 123 -16.39 14.68 -7.74
N LYS A 124 -16.21 15.00 -9.02
CA LYS A 124 -15.41 14.20 -9.95
C LYS A 124 -13.91 14.44 -9.74
N PHE A 125 -13.12 13.38 -9.90
CA PHE A 125 -11.68 13.45 -9.77
C PHE A 125 -11.03 13.62 -11.15
N ASP A 126 -9.97 14.43 -11.21
CA ASP A 126 -9.09 14.48 -12.39
C ASP A 126 -8.16 13.25 -12.36
N VAL A 127 -8.41 12.28 -13.24
CA VAL A 127 -7.71 10.99 -13.23
C VAL A 127 -6.76 10.89 -14.43
N LYS A 128 -5.48 10.70 -14.13
CA LYS A 128 -4.43 10.40 -15.11
C LYS A 128 -3.99 8.95 -14.99
N TYR A 129 -3.82 8.28 -16.12
CA TYR A 129 -3.35 6.90 -16.18
C TYR A 129 -1.94 6.83 -16.77
N PHE A 130 -1.11 5.97 -16.21
CA PHE A 130 0.24 5.69 -16.71
C PHE A 130 0.38 4.20 -16.99
N SER A 131 0.58 3.83 -18.25
CA SER A 131 0.76 2.42 -18.63
C SER A 131 2.01 1.82 -17.97
N VAL A 132 2.05 0.49 -17.88
CA VAL A 132 3.22 -0.25 -17.36
C VAL A 132 4.49 0.12 -18.12
N GLU A 133 4.42 0.30 -19.44
CA GLU A 133 5.58 0.64 -20.26
C GLU A 133 6.06 2.08 -20.02
N GLN A 134 5.16 3.03 -19.79
CA GLN A 134 5.54 4.39 -19.36
C GLN A 134 6.25 4.35 -18.00
N MET A 135 5.67 3.68 -17.02
CA MET A 135 6.26 3.60 -15.68
C MET A 135 7.62 2.89 -15.67
N LYS A 136 7.83 1.87 -16.51
CA LYS A 136 9.15 1.22 -16.69
C LYS A 136 10.23 2.17 -17.23
N ARG A 137 9.84 3.19 -17.99
CA ARG A 137 10.75 4.27 -18.44
C ARG A 137 10.89 5.41 -17.43
N GLY A 138 10.27 5.28 -16.24
CA GLY A 138 10.24 6.33 -15.23
C GLY A 138 9.25 7.46 -15.52
N GLU A 139 8.33 7.26 -16.47
CA GLU A 139 7.30 8.22 -16.83
C GLU A 139 6.08 8.06 -15.91
N ASN A 140 5.98 8.92 -14.90
CA ASN A 140 4.79 9.11 -14.07
C ASN A 140 4.74 10.52 -13.46
N ASP A 141 3.59 10.85 -12.89
CA ASP A 141 3.39 12.10 -12.14
C ASP A 141 3.41 11.88 -10.62
N LEU A 142 3.72 12.96 -9.90
CA LEU A 142 3.40 13.08 -8.48
C LEU A 142 2.03 13.73 -8.37
N THR A 143 1.30 13.39 -7.32
CA THR A 143 0.12 14.15 -6.90
C THR A 143 0.53 15.56 -6.44
N SER A 144 -0.41 16.48 -6.39
CA SER A 144 -0.18 17.83 -5.87
C SER A 144 0.24 17.80 -4.40
N SER A 145 -0.41 16.95 -3.60
CA SER A 145 -0.07 16.74 -2.20
C SER A 145 1.34 16.21 -2.00
N MET A 146 1.79 15.23 -2.82
CA MET A 146 3.15 14.71 -2.73
C MET A 146 4.20 15.73 -3.21
N THR A 147 3.90 16.48 -4.27
CA THR A 147 4.78 17.54 -4.78
C THR A 147 5.04 18.60 -3.71
N ARG A 148 3.99 19.00 -2.97
CA ARG A 148 4.09 19.98 -1.87
C ARG A 148 4.87 19.45 -0.66
N ALA A 149 4.79 18.15 -0.40
CA ALA A 149 5.39 17.51 0.77
C ALA A 149 6.91 17.25 0.65
N LEU A 150 7.48 17.39 -0.55
CA LEU A 150 8.87 17.06 -0.86
C LEU A 150 9.63 18.25 -1.47
N PRO A 151 10.91 18.44 -1.11
CA PRO A 151 11.83 19.31 -1.86
C PRO A 151 11.94 18.89 -3.33
N GLU A 152 12.15 19.85 -4.23
CA GLU A 152 12.18 19.64 -5.69
C GLU A 152 13.24 18.61 -6.11
N GLU A 153 14.41 18.65 -5.49
CA GLU A 153 15.51 17.71 -5.73
C GLU A 153 15.13 16.25 -5.43
N MET A 154 14.13 16.01 -4.59
CA MET A 154 13.64 14.66 -4.25
C MET A 154 12.54 14.17 -5.21
N HIS A 155 11.97 15.04 -6.05
CA HIS A 155 10.82 14.69 -6.90
C HIS A 155 11.16 13.58 -7.88
N GLY A 156 12.32 13.65 -8.55
CA GLY A 156 12.73 12.63 -9.52
C GLY A 156 12.89 11.23 -8.90
N GLY A 157 13.49 11.16 -7.71
CA GLY A 157 13.62 9.90 -6.96
C GLY A 157 12.28 9.35 -6.51
N MET A 158 11.37 10.22 -6.06
CA MET A 158 10.01 9.81 -5.67
C MET A 158 9.19 9.33 -6.85
N LYS A 159 9.25 10.02 -8.00
CA LYS A 159 8.62 9.58 -9.25
C LYS A 159 9.07 8.17 -9.62
N THR A 160 10.38 7.94 -9.65
CA THR A 160 10.98 6.62 -9.93
C THR A 160 10.47 5.55 -8.96
N MET A 161 10.45 5.84 -7.66
CA MET A 161 9.96 4.89 -6.64
C MET A 161 8.47 4.55 -6.85
N LEU A 162 7.63 5.56 -7.08
CA LEU A 162 6.20 5.37 -7.30
C LEU A 162 5.90 4.66 -8.63
N ALA A 163 6.70 4.90 -9.67
CA ALA A 163 6.58 4.18 -10.95
C ALA A 163 6.88 2.68 -10.77
N LEU A 164 7.96 2.34 -10.06
CA LEU A 164 8.29 0.94 -9.76
C LEU A 164 7.21 0.26 -8.91
N SER A 165 6.71 0.96 -7.88
CA SER A 165 5.58 0.45 -7.09
C SER A 165 4.31 0.32 -7.94
N GLY A 166 4.07 1.26 -8.86
CA GLY A 166 2.93 1.28 -9.77
C GLY A 166 2.93 0.11 -10.74
N VAL A 167 4.09 -0.26 -11.29
CA VAL A 167 4.24 -1.49 -12.11
C VAL A 167 3.80 -2.73 -11.32
N GLY A 168 4.20 -2.83 -10.04
CA GLY A 168 3.78 -3.94 -9.17
C GLY A 168 2.27 -3.97 -8.94
N MET A 169 1.62 -2.81 -8.76
CA MET A 169 0.17 -2.72 -8.63
C MET A 169 -0.55 -3.14 -9.91
N ALA A 170 -0.14 -2.59 -11.05
CA ALA A 170 -0.77 -2.87 -12.34
C ALA A 170 -0.65 -4.35 -12.74
N THR A 171 0.47 -5.01 -12.39
CA THR A 171 0.73 -6.42 -12.72
C THR A 171 0.26 -7.42 -11.65
N GLY A 172 -0.38 -6.96 -10.57
CA GLY A 172 -1.00 -7.83 -9.57
C GLY A 172 -0.07 -8.30 -8.45
N SER A 173 1.16 -7.79 -8.37
CA SER A 173 2.11 -8.13 -7.29
C SER A 173 1.65 -7.64 -5.90
N ASN A 174 0.64 -6.76 -5.87
CA ASN A 174 0.04 -6.23 -4.64
C ASN A 174 -1.34 -6.82 -4.33
N ASP A 175 -1.80 -7.79 -5.13
CA ASP A 175 -2.97 -8.60 -4.84
C ASP A 175 -2.53 -9.87 -4.10
N PHE A 176 -2.81 -9.95 -2.79
CA PHE A 176 -2.36 -11.09 -1.99
C PHE A 176 -3.31 -12.27 -2.16
N GLN A 177 -2.77 -13.39 -2.64
CA GLN A 177 -3.50 -14.63 -2.88
C GLN A 177 -2.83 -15.80 -2.14
N GLY A 178 -3.63 -16.71 -1.58
CA GLY A 178 -3.13 -17.97 -1.00
C GLY A 178 -2.23 -17.82 0.24
N ILE A 179 -2.28 -16.69 0.93
CA ILE A 179 -1.54 -16.45 2.18
C ILE A 179 -2.52 -16.39 3.34
N ASP A 180 -2.13 -16.96 4.48
CA ASP A 180 -2.92 -16.87 5.71
C ASP A 180 -3.16 -15.41 6.10
N ASP A 181 -4.42 -15.00 6.03
CA ASP A 181 -4.88 -13.66 6.38
C ASP A 181 -5.20 -13.56 7.87
N LEU A 182 -4.58 -12.61 8.55
CA LEU A 182 -4.81 -12.33 9.96
C LEU A 182 -6.19 -11.70 10.20
N VAL A 183 -6.78 -11.02 9.20
CA VAL A 183 -8.13 -10.46 9.34
C VAL A 183 -9.17 -11.57 9.47
N VAL A 184 -9.02 -12.66 8.73
CA VAL A 184 -9.88 -13.86 8.85
C VAL A 184 -9.69 -14.56 10.21
N LYS A 185 -8.46 -14.57 10.75
CA LYS A 185 -8.15 -15.21 12.04
C LYS A 185 -8.65 -14.43 13.25
N PHE A 186 -8.72 -13.10 13.15
CA PHE A 186 -9.12 -12.22 14.23
C PHE A 186 -10.31 -11.34 13.81
N PRO A 187 -11.50 -11.93 13.59
CA PRO A 187 -12.67 -11.22 13.05
C PRO A 187 -13.24 -10.13 13.97
N ASP A 188 -12.86 -10.14 15.25
CA ASP A 188 -13.28 -9.15 16.24
C ASP A 188 -12.54 -7.82 16.09
N ILE A 189 -11.35 -7.82 15.48
CA ILE A 189 -10.60 -6.59 15.18
C ILE A 189 -11.22 -5.95 13.93
N LYS A 190 -11.87 -4.79 14.11
CA LYS A 190 -12.45 -4.02 13.01
C LYS A 190 -11.41 -3.06 12.42
N PRO A 191 -10.97 -3.26 11.16
CA PRO A 191 -10.02 -2.37 10.54
C PRO A 191 -10.69 -1.10 9.99
N VAL A 192 -9.88 -0.06 9.78
CA VAL A 192 -10.25 1.13 9.02
C VAL A 192 -10.46 0.74 7.56
N THR A 193 -11.62 1.10 7.02
CA THR A 193 -11.96 0.83 5.62
C THR A 193 -11.62 2.01 4.72
N VAL A 194 -11.50 1.74 3.41
CA VAL A 194 -11.38 2.80 2.39
C VAL A 194 -12.58 3.74 2.42
N ARG A 195 -13.79 3.26 2.75
CA ARG A 195 -14.96 4.14 2.92
C ARG A 195 -14.81 5.07 4.12
N ASP A 196 -14.35 4.57 5.26
CA ASP A 196 -14.12 5.40 6.47
C ASP A 196 -13.13 6.53 6.16
N VAL A 197 -12.09 6.25 5.37
CA VAL A 197 -11.15 7.26 4.90
C VAL A 197 -11.87 8.33 4.08
N TRP A 198 -12.65 7.96 3.07
CA TRP A 198 -13.34 8.94 2.22
C TRP A 198 -14.39 9.75 2.97
N GLU A 199 -15.11 9.17 3.93
CA GLU A 199 -16.06 9.91 4.77
C GLU A 199 -15.36 10.97 5.63
N ALA A 200 -14.11 10.73 6.05
CA ALA A 200 -13.31 11.71 6.77
C ALA A 200 -12.86 12.91 5.91
N TRP A 201 -12.97 12.81 4.57
CA TRP A 201 -12.66 13.88 3.61
C TRP A 201 -13.87 14.70 3.15
N LYS A 202 -15.06 14.35 3.61
CA LYS A 202 -16.29 15.12 3.38
C LYS A 202 -16.23 16.48 4.08
#